data_AF-A0A2P4Q8H8-F1
#
_entry.id   AF-A0A2P4Q8H8-F1
#
_cell.length_a   1.000
_cell.length_b   1.000
_cell.length_c   1.000
_cell.angle_alpha   90.00
_cell.angle_beta   90.00
_cell.angle_gamma   90.00
#
_symmetry.space_group_name_H-M   'P 1'
#
loop_
_entity.id
_entity.type
_entity.pdbx_description
1 polymer ?
#
loop_
_entity_poly.entity_id
_entity_poly.type
_entity_poly.pdbx_seq_one_letter_code
_entity_poly.pdbx_strand_id
1 'polypeptide(L)'
;MYSTDIPQERKPKKVQKVAWSKEDETHRQALIKCAKAYAKAEQEVLSIPGTSAIGDIQYAVSLLNEQNKAEIWPDQFKPEYDLSLAESPVKEALVAARILGEFSDLTVKLIEELNYDFYWAVNETSKILSKVQEDSYDGDDLKDYDLRECDNSMEVNDMSSPVPSQHE
;
A
#
# COMPACT_ATOMS: atom_id res chain seq x y z
N MET A 1 -33.84 39.03 -20.22
CA MET A 1 -32.70 38.21 -19.78
C MET A 1 -32.81 38.02 -18.28
N TYR A 2 -33.14 36.82 -17.82
CA TYR A 2 -32.81 36.34 -16.47
C TYR A 2 -32.54 34.84 -16.61
N SER A 3 -31.26 34.45 -16.56
CA SER A 3 -30.86 33.05 -16.36
C SER A 3 -31.00 32.78 -14.86
N THR A 4 -31.95 31.94 -14.49
CA THR A 4 -32.00 31.39 -13.14
C THR A 4 -31.07 30.18 -13.10
N ASP A 5 -29.81 30.43 -12.74
CA ASP A 5 -28.87 29.35 -12.45
C ASP A 5 -29.32 28.69 -11.13
N ILE A 6 -29.97 27.53 -11.25
CA ILE A 6 -30.31 26.68 -10.11
C ILE A 6 -28.98 26.19 -9.53
N PRO A 7 -28.69 26.43 -8.23
CA PRO A 7 -27.50 25.89 -7.60
C PRO A 7 -27.52 24.36 -7.73
N GLN A 8 -26.56 23.78 -8.46
CA GLN A 8 -26.35 22.34 -8.41
C GLN A 8 -26.01 21.97 -6.96
N GLU A 9 -26.87 21.18 -6.32
CA GLU A 9 -26.57 20.55 -5.03
C GLU A 9 -25.25 19.77 -5.18
N ARG A 10 -24.20 20.26 -4.51
CA ARG A 10 -22.94 19.55 -4.41
C ARG A 10 -23.21 18.26 -3.64
N LYS A 11 -23.15 17.11 -4.32
CA LYS A 11 -23.19 15.80 -3.65
C LYS A 11 -22.16 15.81 -2.52
N PRO A 12 -22.52 15.40 -1.28
CA PRO A 12 -21.56 15.35 -0.19
C PRO A 12 -20.41 14.43 -0.60
N LYS A 13 -19.17 14.93 -0.52
CA LYS A 13 -17.99 14.10 -0.73
C LYS A 13 -18.02 13.01 0.33
N LYS A 14 -17.93 11.73 -0.09
CA LYS A 14 -17.68 10.65 0.87
C LYS A 14 -16.37 10.97 1.56
N VAL A 15 -16.41 11.11 2.88
CA VAL A 15 -15.21 11.31 3.69
C VAL A 15 -14.39 10.03 3.59
N GLN A 16 -13.12 10.14 3.19
CA GLN A 16 -12.21 9.00 3.11
C GLN A 16 -11.80 8.55 4.51
N LYS A 17 -11.58 7.24 4.68
CA LYS A 17 -11.08 6.67 5.93
C LYS A 17 -9.60 7.02 6.09
N VAL A 18 -9.22 7.45 7.30
CA VAL A 18 -7.83 7.81 7.69
C VAL A 18 -7.40 7.08 8.96
N ALA A 19 -8.07 5.98 9.28
CA ALA A 19 -7.78 5.06 10.35
C ALA A 19 -8.42 3.71 10.01
N TRP A 20 -7.84 2.61 10.48
CA TRP A 20 -8.39 1.27 10.27
C TRP A 20 -9.82 1.20 10.79
N SER A 21 -10.71 0.58 10.01
CA SER A 21 -12.04 0.20 10.49
C SER A 21 -12.03 -1.23 11.01
N LYS A 22 -12.89 -1.54 11.98
CA LYS A 22 -13.04 -2.91 12.49
C LYS A 22 -13.52 -3.88 11.41
N GLU A 23 -14.31 -3.40 10.46
CA GLU A 23 -14.81 -4.21 9.36
C GLU A 23 -13.69 -4.64 8.39
N ASP A 24 -12.61 -3.86 8.30
CA ASP A 24 -11.50 -4.10 7.37
C ASP A 24 -10.36 -4.94 7.98
N GLU A 25 -10.52 -5.48 9.19
CA GLU A 25 -9.48 -6.24 9.90
C GLU A 25 -9.03 -7.49 9.10
N THR A 26 -9.93 -8.14 8.37
CA THR A 26 -9.56 -9.28 7.49
C THR A 26 -8.59 -8.84 6.40
N HIS A 27 -8.80 -7.65 5.82
CA HIS A 27 -7.93 -7.09 4.79
C HIS A 27 -6.57 -6.70 5.36
N ARG A 28 -6.57 -6.10 6.55
CA ARG A 28 -5.35 -5.80 7.30
C ARG A 28 -4.52 -7.05 7.59
N GLN A 29 -5.14 -8.14 8.03
CA GLN A 29 -4.45 -9.41 8.25
C GLN A 29 -3.90 -10.01 6.94
N ALA A 30 -4.59 -9.85 5.82
CA ALA A 30 -4.08 -10.25 4.51
C ALA A 30 -2.81 -9.47 4.13
N LEU A 31 -2.78 -8.16 4.34
CA LEU A 31 -1.59 -7.31 4.15
C LEU A 31 -0.42 -7.78 5.02
N ILE A 32 -0.66 -8.03 6.31
CA ILE A 32 0.39 -8.52 7.23
C ILE A 32 0.93 -9.88 6.79
N LYS A 33 0.04 -10.81 6.42
CA LYS A 33 0.44 -12.14 5.93
C LYS A 33 1.27 -12.05 4.65
N CYS A 34 0.85 -11.18 3.72
CA CYS A 34 1.56 -10.94 2.46
C CYS A 34 2.93 -10.31 2.70
N ALA A 35 3.03 -9.32 3.60
CA ALA A 35 4.30 -8.71 4.01
C ALA A 35 5.26 -9.75 4.61
N LYS A 36 4.77 -10.66 5.46
CA LYS A 36 5.59 -11.75 6.02
C LYS A 36 6.10 -12.72 4.97
N ALA A 37 5.26 -13.05 4.00
CA ALA A 37 5.68 -13.87 2.87
C ALA A 37 6.73 -13.16 2.01
N TYR A 38 6.58 -11.85 1.77
CA TYR A 38 7.54 -11.05 1.03
C TYR A 38 8.89 -11.00 1.76
N ALA A 39 8.91 -10.67 3.05
CA ALA A 39 10.14 -10.61 3.83
C ALA A 39 10.89 -11.95 3.78
N LYS A 40 10.18 -13.08 3.91
CA LYS A 40 10.80 -14.41 3.76
C LYS A 40 11.39 -14.62 2.36
N ALA A 41 10.65 -14.28 1.30
CA ALA A 41 11.14 -14.44 -0.08
C ALA A 41 12.32 -13.52 -0.38
N GLU A 42 12.33 -12.30 0.17
CA GLU A 42 13.46 -11.37 0.09
C GLU A 42 14.71 -11.95 0.74
N GLN A 43 14.59 -12.56 1.92
CA GLN A 43 15.71 -13.26 2.58
C GLN A 43 16.23 -14.44 1.73
N GLU A 44 15.35 -15.19 1.08
CA GLU A 44 15.77 -16.27 0.18
C GLU A 44 16.60 -15.74 -0.99
N VAL A 45 16.21 -14.61 -1.58
CA VAL A 45 17.01 -13.92 -2.62
C VAL A 45 18.37 -13.48 -2.07
N LEU A 46 18.40 -12.81 -0.92
CA LEU A 46 19.62 -12.32 -0.27
C LEU A 46 20.57 -13.43 0.20
N SER A 47 20.06 -14.63 0.42
CA SER A 47 20.88 -15.78 0.80
C SER A 47 21.76 -16.31 -0.33
N ILE A 48 21.48 -15.92 -1.59
CA ILE A 48 22.21 -16.36 -2.77
C ILE A 48 23.44 -15.46 -2.98
N PRO A 49 24.66 -15.99 -3.14
CA PRO A 49 25.84 -15.17 -3.34
C PRO A 49 25.75 -14.30 -4.61
N GLY A 50 26.03 -12.99 -4.47
CA GLY A 50 26.09 -12.05 -5.58
C GLY A 50 24.76 -11.42 -5.98
N THR A 51 23.68 -11.67 -5.24
CA THR A 51 22.39 -11.01 -5.43
C THR A 51 22.27 -9.71 -4.62
N SER A 52 21.30 -8.89 -5.00
CA SER A 52 20.84 -7.69 -4.32
C SER A 52 19.32 -7.70 -4.29
N ALA A 53 18.71 -7.66 -3.11
CA ALA A 53 17.24 -7.60 -2.97
C ALA A 53 16.63 -6.49 -3.85
N ILE A 54 17.18 -5.28 -3.78
CA ILE A 54 16.66 -4.15 -4.56
C ILE A 54 16.83 -4.42 -6.06
N GLY A 55 18.01 -4.84 -6.52
CA GLY A 55 18.28 -5.01 -7.94
C GLY A 55 17.52 -6.17 -8.57
N ASP A 56 17.64 -7.36 -7.98
CA ASP A 56 17.08 -8.59 -8.53
C ASP A 56 15.55 -8.63 -8.46
N ILE A 57 14.96 -8.17 -7.35
CA ILE A 57 13.49 -8.13 -7.20
C ILE A 57 12.90 -7.06 -8.13
N GLN A 58 13.51 -5.88 -8.26
CA GLN A 58 13.03 -4.86 -9.21
C GLN A 58 13.11 -5.32 -10.67
N TYR A 59 14.18 -6.04 -11.02
CA TYR A 59 14.29 -6.65 -12.34
C TYR A 59 13.18 -7.69 -12.57
N ALA A 60 12.94 -8.57 -11.59
CA ALA A 60 11.86 -9.54 -11.65
C ALA A 60 10.46 -8.90 -11.75
N VAL A 61 10.20 -7.79 -11.04
CA VAL A 61 8.97 -7.00 -11.20
C VAL A 61 8.83 -6.48 -12.63
N SER A 62 9.92 -6.04 -13.25
CA SER A 62 9.91 -5.55 -14.63
C SER A 62 9.54 -6.66 -15.61
N LEU A 63 10.10 -7.86 -15.45
CA LEU A 63 9.77 -9.04 -16.24
C LEU A 63 8.28 -9.44 -16.11
N LEU A 64 7.75 -9.44 -14.88
CA LEU A 64 6.32 -9.72 -14.64
C LEU A 64 5.43 -8.66 -15.30
N ASN A 65 5.82 -7.39 -15.27
CA ASN A 65 5.07 -6.31 -15.91
C ASN A 65 5.06 -6.45 -17.45
N GLU A 66 6.16 -6.87 -18.06
CA GLU A 66 6.21 -7.17 -19.49
C GLU A 66 5.29 -8.34 -19.85
N GLN A 67 5.29 -9.40 -19.04
CA GLN A 67 4.40 -10.53 -19.23
C GLN A 67 2.93 -10.10 -19.08
N ASN A 68 2.59 -9.33 -18.05
CA ASN A 68 1.24 -8.79 -17.85
C ASN A 68 0.79 -7.89 -19.03
N LYS A 69 1.67 -7.04 -19.57
CA LYS A 69 1.35 -6.24 -20.76
C LYS A 69 1.04 -7.11 -21.98
N ALA A 70 1.79 -8.18 -22.18
CA ALA A 70 1.53 -9.13 -23.26
C ALA A 70 0.23 -9.92 -23.06
N GLU A 71 -0.15 -10.20 -21.83
CA GLU A 71 -1.44 -10.83 -21.51
C GLU A 71 -2.63 -9.88 -21.74
N ILE A 72 -2.50 -8.61 -21.37
CA ILE A 72 -3.57 -7.60 -21.52
C ILE A 72 -3.69 -7.15 -22.99
N TRP A 73 -2.58 -7.00 -23.70
CA TRP A 73 -2.54 -6.49 -25.08
C TRP A 73 -1.69 -7.39 -26.00
N PRO A 74 -2.14 -8.63 -26.28
CA PRO A 74 -1.37 -9.63 -27.02
C PRO A 74 -1.10 -9.25 -28.48
N ASP A 75 -1.91 -8.36 -29.05
CA ASP A 75 -1.71 -7.86 -30.42
C ASP A 75 -0.55 -6.84 -30.52
N GLN A 76 -0.17 -6.22 -29.39
CA GLN A 76 0.84 -5.15 -29.33
C GLN A 76 2.13 -5.60 -28.66
N PHE A 77 2.05 -6.53 -27.70
CA PHE A 77 3.18 -7.00 -26.91
C PHE A 77 3.28 -8.52 -26.95
N LYS A 78 4.50 -9.03 -26.85
CA LYS A 78 4.81 -10.45 -26.69
C LYS A 78 5.78 -10.61 -25.53
N PRO A 79 5.65 -11.67 -24.71
CA PRO A 79 6.64 -11.94 -23.69
C PRO A 79 7.97 -12.25 -24.37
N GLU A 80 9.04 -11.59 -23.92
CA GLU A 80 10.39 -11.82 -24.43
C GLU A 80 10.98 -13.12 -23.87
N TYR A 81 10.58 -13.49 -22.64
CA TYR A 81 11.09 -14.63 -21.91
C TYR A 81 9.96 -15.53 -21.42
N ASP A 82 10.20 -16.85 -21.43
CA ASP A 82 9.36 -17.80 -20.70
C ASP A 82 9.85 -17.86 -19.24
N LEU A 83 9.17 -17.13 -18.37
CA LEU A 83 9.53 -17.03 -16.95
C LEU A 83 9.35 -18.36 -16.18
N SER A 84 8.69 -19.37 -16.76
CA SER A 84 8.60 -20.71 -16.15
C SER A 84 9.94 -21.47 -16.15
N LEU A 85 10.85 -21.06 -17.04
CA LEU A 85 12.19 -21.65 -17.20
C LEU A 85 13.27 -20.93 -16.40
N ALA A 86 12.90 -19.92 -15.59
CA ALA A 86 13.85 -19.16 -14.81
C ALA A 86 14.60 -20.04 -13.80
N GLU A 87 15.93 -19.90 -13.77
CA GLU A 87 16.81 -20.52 -12.80
C GLU A 87 17.18 -19.53 -11.67
N SER A 88 17.83 -20.03 -10.63
CA SER A 88 18.31 -19.20 -9.52
C SER A 88 19.42 -18.24 -10.01
N PRO A 89 19.44 -16.96 -9.60
CA PRO A 89 18.59 -16.32 -8.58
C PRO A 89 17.27 -15.72 -9.09
N VAL A 90 17.05 -15.69 -10.41
CA VAL A 90 15.87 -15.04 -11.01
C VAL A 90 14.58 -15.72 -10.57
N LYS A 91 14.60 -17.05 -10.41
CA LYS A 91 13.47 -17.81 -9.90
C LYS A 91 12.98 -17.32 -8.53
N GLU A 92 13.87 -17.15 -7.57
CA GLU A 92 13.54 -16.66 -6.22
C GLU A 92 13.09 -15.19 -6.27
N ALA A 93 13.76 -14.36 -7.08
CA ALA A 93 13.37 -12.97 -7.28
C ALA A 93 11.97 -12.83 -7.88
N LEU A 94 11.58 -13.71 -8.80
CA LEU A 94 10.22 -13.77 -9.36
C LEU A 94 9.17 -14.15 -8.30
N VAL A 95 9.51 -14.99 -7.33
CA VAL A 95 8.61 -15.29 -6.20
C VAL A 95 8.40 -14.05 -5.35
N ALA A 96 9.49 -13.38 -4.94
CA ALA A 96 9.41 -12.15 -4.16
C ALA A 96 8.63 -11.04 -4.91
N ALA A 97 8.89 -10.88 -6.20
CA ALA A 97 8.22 -9.89 -7.05
C ALA A 97 6.71 -10.15 -7.18
N ARG A 98 6.27 -11.41 -7.31
CA ARG A 98 4.84 -11.75 -7.34
C ARG A 98 4.15 -11.39 -6.02
N ILE A 99 4.77 -11.72 -4.89
CA ILE A 99 4.21 -11.39 -3.57
C ILE A 99 4.14 -9.86 -3.38
N LEU A 100 5.14 -9.13 -3.88
CA LEU A 100 5.11 -7.67 -3.86
C LEU A 100 3.97 -7.10 -4.72
N GLY A 101 3.68 -7.74 -5.86
CA GLY A 101 2.50 -7.45 -6.69
C GLY A 101 1.18 -7.67 -5.92
N GLU A 102 1.02 -8.84 -5.28
CA GLU A 102 -0.15 -9.13 -4.44
C GLU A 102 -0.32 -8.11 -3.29
N PHE A 103 0.79 -7.69 -2.67
CA PHE A 103 0.78 -6.65 -1.65
C PHE A 103 0.32 -5.29 -2.21
N SER A 104 0.75 -4.96 -3.44
CA SER A 104 0.31 -3.77 -4.15
C SER A 104 -1.19 -3.82 -4.44
N ASP A 105 -1.71 -4.94 -4.93
CA ASP A 105 -3.14 -5.13 -5.19
C ASP A 105 -3.98 -4.98 -3.92
N LEU A 106 -3.51 -5.51 -2.79
CA LEU A 106 -4.16 -5.29 -1.48
C LEU A 106 -4.15 -3.82 -1.08
N THR A 107 -3.08 -3.08 -1.36
CA THR A 107 -3.03 -1.63 -1.12
C THR A 107 -4.03 -0.88 -2.01
N VAL A 108 -4.14 -1.25 -3.29
CA VAL A 108 -5.11 -0.65 -4.22
C VAL A 108 -6.55 -0.87 -3.74
N LYS A 109 -6.88 -2.06 -3.23
CA LYS A 109 -8.21 -2.34 -2.65
C LYS A 109 -8.57 -1.43 -1.47
N LEU A 110 -7.61 -1.03 -0.63
CA LEU A 110 -7.88 -0.04 0.42
C LEU A 110 -8.39 1.27 -0.18
N ILE A 111 -7.73 1.73 -1.23
CA ILE A 111 -7.95 3.03 -1.86
C ILE A 111 -9.25 3.01 -2.66
N GLU A 112 -9.41 2.03 -3.54
CA GLU A 112 -10.48 2.01 -4.54
C GLU A 112 -11.78 1.39 -4.03
N GLU A 113 -11.69 0.31 -3.24
CA GLU A 113 -12.86 -0.46 -2.80
C GLU A 113 -13.30 -0.07 -1.38
N LEU A 114 -12.34 0.09 -0.47
CA LEU A 114 -12.62 0.33 0.95
C LEU A 114 -12.65 1.82 1.33
N ASN A 115 -12.41 2.72 0.37
CA ASN A 115 -12.52 4.18 0.46
C ASN A 115 -11.58 4.80 1.53
N TYR A 116 -10.36 4.29 1.63
CA TYR A 116 -9.30 4.93 2.40
C TYR A 116 -8.66 6.09 1.63
N ASP A 117 -8.09 7.04 2.38
CA ASP A 117 -7.25 8.08 1.80
C ASP A 117 -6.00 7.45 1.17
N PHE A 118 -5.58 7.97 0.01
CA PHE A 118 -4.45 7.45 -0.75
C PHE A 118 -3.14 7.51 0.05
N TYR A 119 -2.84 8.68 0.63
CA TYR A 119 -1.59 8.88 1.36
C TYR A 119 -1.59 8.09 2.65
N TRP A 120 -2.74 8.02 3.33
CA TRP A 120 -2.90 7.19 4.51
C TRP A 120 -2.67 5.71 4.19
N ALA A 121 -3.32 5.18 3.14
CA ALA A 121 -3.20 3.77 2.78
C ALA A 121 -1.75 3.39 2.45
N VAL A 122 -1.10 4.17 1.56
CA VAL A 122 0.29 3.93 1.18
C VAL A 122 1.24 4.01 2.38
N ASN A 123 1.07 5.01 3.25
CA ASN A 123 1.90 5.15 4.45
C ASN A 123 1.69 3.97 5.41
N GLU A 124 0.45 3.57 5.64
CA GLU A 124 0.12 2.54 6.61
C GLU A 124 0.55 1.14 6.14
N THR A 125 0.37 0.81 4.86
CA THR A 125 0.90 -0.43 4.29
C THR A 125 2.43 -0.44 4.26
N SER A 126 3.07 0.71 4.01
CA SER A 126 4.54 0.81 4.09
C SER A 126 5.06 0.52 5.50
N LYS A 127 4.40 1.04 6.55
CA LYS A 127 4.76 0.70 7.94
C LYS A 127 4.62 -0.79 8.23
N ILE A 128 3.58 -1.45 7.72
CA ILE A 128 3.40 -2.89 7.88
C ILE A 128 4.60 -3.64 7.26
N LEU A 129 4.99 -3.27 6.04
CA LEU A 129 6.11 -3.91 5.35
C LEU A 129 7.43 -3.68 6.09
N SER A 130 7.73 -2.44 6.50
CA SER A 130 8.96 -2.11 7.23
C SER A 130 9.07 -2.84 8.56
N LYS A 131 7.98 -2.92 9.34
CA LYS A 131 7.98 -3.64 10.63
C LYS A 131 8.27 -5.13 10.45
N VAL A 132 7.60 -5.75 9.48
CA VAL A 132 7.79 -7.17 9.22
C VAL A 132 9.22 -7.46 8.73
N GLN A 133 9.81 -6.55 7.96
CA GLN A 133 11.21 -6.65 7.57
C GLN A 133 12.11 -6.53 8.81
N GLU A 134 11.96 -5.49 9.64
CA GLU A 134 12.70 -5.32 10.89
C GLU A 134 12.65 -6.57 11.78
N ASP A 135 11.44 -7.09 12.06
CA ASP A 135 11.23 -8.33 12.82
C ASP A 135 11.90 -9.55 12.18
N SER A 136 12.02 -9.58 10.84
CA SER A 136 12.66 -10.69 10.12
C SER A 136 14.19 -10.63 10.15
N TYR A 137 14.78 -9.44 10.33
CA TYR A 137 16.23 -9.26 10.43
C TYR A 137 16.73 -9.35 11.89
N ASP A 138 15.92 -8.95 12.87
CA ASP A 138 16.37 -8.84 14.27
C ASP A 138 16.22 -10.10 15.13
N GLY A 139 15.51 -11.14 14.69
CA GLY A 139 15.49 -12.46 15.36
C GLY A 139 14.96 -12.51 16.80
N ASP A 140 14.71 -11.37 17.44
CA ASP A 140 14.14 -11.21 18.77
C ASP A 140 12.74 -10.62 18.66
N ASP A 141 11.77 -11.40 19.16
CA ASP A 141 10.33 -11.15 19.23
C ASP A 141 10.04 -9.78 19.87
N LEU A 142 9.84 -8.76 19.03
CA LEU A 142 9.51 -7.41 19.46
C LEU A 142 8.03 -7.38 19.89
N LYS A 143 7.84 -7.67 21.18
CA LYS A 143 6.56 -7.56 21.87
C LYS A 143 5.95 -6.17 21.72
N ASP A 144 4.65 -6.18 21.46
CA ASP A 144 3.66 -5.18 21.86
C ASP A 144 3.95 -3.73 21.44
N TYR A 145 3.64 -3.41 20.19
CA TYR A 145 3.03 -2.11 19.88
C TYR A 145 1.58 -2.32 19.49
N ASP A 146 0.66 -1.95 20.41
CA ASP A 146 -0.78 -1.89 20.17
C ASP A 146 -1.03 -0.92 19.01
N LEU A 147 -1.40 -1.46 17.85
CA LEU A 147 -1.73 -0.69 16.66
C LEU A 147 -3.13 -0.02 16.76
N ARG A 148 -3.60 0.26 17.97
CA ARG A 148 -4.82 1.01 18.23
C ARG A 148 -4.53 2.49 17.98
N GLU A 149 -4.96 2.92 16.81
CA GLU A 149 -5.63 4.20 16.54
C GLU A 149 -5.24 5.36 17.47
N CYS A 150 -4.39 6.26 16.99
CA CYS A 150 -4.43 7.64 17.47
C CYS A 150 -5.78 8.24 17.03
N ASP A 151 -6.68 8.45 17.97
CA ASP A 151 -7.85 9.30 17.81
C ASP A 151 -7.39 10.68 17.33
N ASN A 152 -7.45 10.91 16.02
CA ASN A 152 -7.34 12.25 15.44
C ASN A 152 -8.75 12.82 15.26
N SER A 153 -9.49 12.96 16.36
CA SER A 153 -10.58 13.92 16.39
C SER A 153 -9.95 15.31 16.32
N MET A 154 -9.84 15.87 15.12
CA MET A 154 -9.57 17.29 14.96
C MET A 154 -10.82 18.03 15.46
N GLU A 155 -10.86 18.32 16.77
CA GLU A 155 -11.78 19.29 17.31
C GLU A 155 -11.52 20.62 16.59
N VAL A 156 -12.45 20.96 15.70
CA VAL A 156 -12.50 22.27 15.06
C VAL A 156 -12.88 23.25 16.17
N ASN A 157 -11.88 23.81 16.85
CA ASN A 157 -12.12 24.87 17.82
C ASN A 157 -12.57 26.12 17.06
N ASP A 158 -13.87 26.35 17.07
CA ASP A 158 -14.54 27.54 16.57
C ASP A 158 -14.23 28.72 17.51
N MET A 159 -13.02 29.28 17.40
CA MET A 159 -12.64 30.51 18.08
C MET A 159 -13.17 31.71 17.29
N SER A 160 -14.49 31.90 17.38
CA SER A 160 -15.10 33.22 17.18
C SER A 160 -14.45 34.21 18.16
N SER A 161 -13.60 35.08 17.63
CA SER A 161 -12.92 36.11 18.43
C SER A 161 -13.94 37.11 19.01
N PRO A 162 -13.90 37.43 20.31
CA PRO A 162 -14.67 38.55 20.83
C PRO A 162 -13.95 39.86 20.51
N VAL A 163 -14.69 40.79 19.90
CA VAL A 163 -14.27 42.18 19.66
C VAL A 163 -13.97 42.87 21.00
N PRO A 164 -12.83 43.57 21.19
CA PRO A 164 -12.60 44.31 22.42
C PRO A 164 -13.48 45.56 22.50
N SER A 165 -14.18 45.70 23.62
CA SER A 165 -14.95 46.89 24.00
C SER A 165 -14.01 48.08 24.21
N GLN A 166 -14.18 49.15 23.45
CA GLN A 166 -13.55 50.44 23.75
C GLN A 166 -14.45 51.16 24.77
N HIS A 167 -13.92 51.40 25.98
CA HIS A 167 -14.52 52.33 26.91
C HIS A 167 -13.93 53.73 26.69
N GLU A 168 -14.83 54.70 26.78
CA GLU A 168 -14.70 56.16 26.57
C GLU A 168 -13.60 56.84 27.39
#